data_AF-A0A6B0ZMW3-F1
#
_entry.id   AF-A0A6B0ZMW3-F1
#
_cell.length_a   1.000
_cell.length_b   1.000
_cell.length_c   1.000
_cell.angle_alpha   90.00
_cell.angle_beta   90.00
_cell.angle_gamma   90.00
#
_symmetry.space_group_name_H-M   'P 1'
#
loop_
_entity.id
_entity.type
_entity.pdbx_description
1 polymer ?
#
loop_
_entity_poly.entity_id
_entity_poly.type
_entity_poly.pdbx_seq_one_letter_code
_entity_poly.pdbx_strand_id
1 'polypeptide(L)'
;MRSSADGLTWSAIETCPFPFADVLVSDTSEHPITDAESDGQRLVLTMPHEDRVLVSTTSNLSDWETFEVVPTEPDGLPHGVRADTWAEQLAIGPHGWLLATTTHLGVDLRVLAPADIRESAQDIRFGSPESQGLTVEWKTEQQAPEEPYHSRLVTWEELGIDEDTYSDYGIAQYANKPYTPSWLMSFDSWSAGWSQEPVRVGLPEVGNATSWLIVGTDAGYVGMPWIAEAGYPPAVGVNKMFFSSDGTTWDHINTPGGAGVTLTHLATVENGILVEGDVSEETYYDPIRSQLWLADATGSDWRPVEFPGLPERSWIQIYGSGHGVVGRSGLTEGDWRAQWIVGSTNGVDWLVMEHAAPMWDLRMTIIDDAMLVTDREGNTERFPIP
;
A
#
# COMPACT_ATOMS: atom_id res chain seq x y z
N MET A 1 24.82 -3.11 -15.33
CA MET A 1 25.13 -2.73 -13.93
C MET A 1 26.57 -2.24 -13.82
N ARG A 2 26.86 -1.25 -12.96
CA ARG A 2 28.22 -0.93 -12.52
C ARG A 2 28.29 -1.19 -11.03
N SER A 3 29.34 -1.85 -10.57
CA SER A 3 29.58 -2.05 -9.14
C SER A 3 30.67 -1.11 -8.67
N SER A 4 30.58 -0.71 -7.40
CA SER A 4 31.61 0.07 -6.74
C SER A 4 31.74 -0.44 -5.32
N ALA A 5 32.93 -0.91 -4.97
CA ALA A 5 33.21 -1.36 -3.59
C ALA A 5 33.40 -0.18 -2.63
N ASP A 6 33.71 1.02 -3.16
CA ASP A 6 34.04 2.22 -2.39
C ASP A 6 33.02 3.36 -2.58
N GLY A 7 32.03 3.18 -3.46
CA GLY A 7 31.06 4.20 -3.86
C GLY A 7 31.63 5.31 -4.76
N LEU A 8 32.91 5.26 -5.12
CA LEU A 8 33.62 6.32 -5.84
C LEU A 8 34.10 5.86 -7.22
N THR A 9 34.55 4.61 -7.31
CA THR A 9 35.09 4.02 -8.54
C THR A 9 34.14 2.97 -9.05
N TRP A 10 33.62 3.18 -10.25
CA TRP A 10 32.59 2.32 -10.84
C TRP A 10 33.18 1.42 -11.92
N SER A 11 32.78 0.14 -11.93
CA SER A 11 33.17 -0.80 -12.97
C SER A 11 32.57 -0.42 -14.35
N ALA A 12 33.04 -1.09 -15.40
CA ALA A 12 32.35 -1.06 -16.69
C ALA A 12 30.94 -1.65 -16.56
N ILE A 13 30.06 -1.31 -17.51
CA ILE A 13 28.71 -1.87 -17.51
C ILE A 13 28.81 -3.37 -17.81
N GLU A 14 28.37 -4.20 -16.87
CA GLU A 14 28.30 -5.65 -17.00
C GLU A 14 26.84 -6.12 -16.90
N THR A 15 26.50 -7.14 -17.69
CA THR A 15 25.28 -7.96 -17.54
C THR A 15 25.57 -9.03 -16.49
N CYS A 16 25.01 -8.89 -15.29
CA CYS A 16 25.15 -9.87 -14.23
C CYS A 16 23.76 -10.40 -13.87
N PRO A 17 23.55 -11.73 -13.82
CA PRO A 17 22.35 -12.27 -13.18
C PRO A 17 22.44 -11.91 -11.69
N PHE A 18 21.63 -10.95 -11.28
CA PHE A 18 21.56 -10.50 -9.90
C PHE A 18 20.42 -11.24 -9.22
N PRO A 19 20.66 -12.00 -8.15
CA PRO A 19 19.56 -12.52 -7.36
C PRO A 19 18.87 -11.32 -6.71
N PHE A 20 17.59 -11.10 -7.02
CA PHE A 20 16.83 -9.96 -6.53
C PHE A 20 16.29 -10.18 -5.11
N ALA A 21 16.85 -11.12 -4.34
CA ALA A 21 16.30 -11.58 -3.07
C ALA A 21 16.21 -10.48 -1.99
N ASP A 22 16.93 -9.36 -2.15
CA ASP A 22 17.03 -8.28 -1.16
C ASP A 22 17.16 -6.89 -1.82
N VAL A 23 16.37 -6.60 -2.87
CA VAL A 23 16.46 -5.29 -3.54
C VAL A 23 15.65 -4.24 -2.80
N LEU A 24 16.39 -3.32 -2.16
CA LEU A 24 15.83 -2.06 -1.70
C LEU A 24 15.81 -1.05 -2.85
N VAL A 25 14.61 -0.68 -3.27
CA VAL A 25 14.41 0.38 -4.25
C VAL A 25 14.24 1.70 -3.50
N SER A 26 15.18 2.63 -3.71
CA SER A 26 15.10 3.99 -3.16
C SER A 26 14.69 4.95 -4.28
N ASP A 27 13.69 5.77 -3.99
CA ASP A 27 13.14 6.71 -4.95
C ASP A 27 13.90 8.05 -4.97
N THR A 28 13.96 8.68 -6.15
CA THR A 28 14.34 10.07 -6.37
C THR A 28 13.18 10.79 -7.04
N SER A 29 12.83 11.98 -6.52
CA SER A 29 11.58 12.73 -6.73
C SER A 29 11.05 12.99 -8.15
N GLU A 30 11.73 12.58 -9.22
CA GLU A 30 11.31 12.86 -10.60
C GLU A 30 10.29 11.85 -11.15
N HIS A 31 10.35 10.57 -10.73
CA HIS A 31 9.36 9.56 -11.09
C HIS A 31 9.25 8.53 -9.96
N PRO A 32 8.29 8.68 -9.04
CA PRO A 32 8.27 7.85 -7.86
C PRO A 32 7.98 6.40 -8.22
N ILE A 33 8.90 5.49 -7.90
CA ILE A 33 8.57 4.07 -7.91
C ILE A 33 7.52 3.86 -6.83
N THR A 34 6.30 3.50 -7.24
CA THR A 34 5.16 3.35 -6.33
C THR A 34 5.23 2.03 -5.59
N ASP A 35 5.72 0.98 -6.24
CA ASP A 35 5.85 -0.34 -5.64
C ASP A 35 6.93 -1.16 -6.36
N ALA A 36 7.53 -2.12 -5.66
CA ALA A 36 8.59 -2.97 -6.17
C ALA A 36 8.52 -4.36 -5.53
N GLU A 37 8.51 -5.40 -6.37
CA GLU A 37 8.44 -6.79 -5.93
C GLU A 37 9.49 -7.66 -6.62
N SER A 38 9.87 -8.76 -5.96
CA SER A 38 10.89 -9.68 -6.45
C SER A 38 10.61 -11.14 -6.07
N ASP A 39 10.88 -12.06 -7.01
CA ASP A 39 10.91 -13.51 -6.76
C ASP A 39 12.35 -14.06 -6.64
N GLY A 40 13.33 -13.16 -6.49
CA GLY A 40 14.75 -13.49 -6.49
C GLY A 40 15.36 -13.72 -7.87
N GLN A 41 14.58 -13.93 -8.93
CA GLN A 41 15.05 -14.06 -10.32
C GLN A 41 14.66 -12.87 -11.20
N ARG A 42 13.56 -12.21 -10.85
CA ARG A 42 12.99 -11.07 -11.55
C ARG A 42 12.66 -9.98 -10.56
N LEU A 43 12.76 -8.74 -11.04
CA LEU A 43 12.29 -7.55 -10.37
C LEU A 43 11.15 -6.95 -11.19
N VAL A 44 10.08 -6.56 -10.52
CA VAL A 44 8.95 -5.84 -11.10
C VAL A 44 8.80 -4.52 -10.36
N LEU A 45 8.71 -3.43 -11.12
CA LEU A 45 8.53 -2.08 -10.61
C LEU A 45 7.24 -1.49 -11.16
N THR A 46 6.52 -0.74 -10.33
CA THR A 46 5.41 0.10 -10.77
C THR A 46 5.81 1.56 -10.68
N MET A 47 5.42 2.35 -11.68
CA MET A 47 5.65 3.78 -11.72
C MET A 47 4.38 4.49 -12.22
N PRO A 48 3.94 5.58 -11.59
CA PRO A 48 2.86 6.39 -12.10
C PRO A 48 3.36 7.18 -13.32
N HIS A 49 2.53 7.26 -14.36
CA HIS A 49 2.83 8.01 -15.56
C HIS A 49 1.55 8.66 -16.10
N GLU A 50 1.34 9.93 -15.74
CA GLU A 50 0.15 10.68 -16.14
C GLU A 50 -1.15 9.95 -15.71
N ASP A 51 -1.88 9.40 -16.68
CA ASP A 51 -3.16 8.69 -16.57
C ASP A 51 -3.02 7.16 -16.42
N ARG A 52 -1.79 6.63 -16.42
CA ARG A 52 -1.52 5.20 -16.45
C ARG A 52 -0.47 4.78 -15.42
N VAL A 53 -0.39 3.48 -15.18
CA VAL A 53 0.68 2.86 -14.39
C VAL A 53 1.59 2.10 -15.34
N LEU A 54 2.90 2.39 -15.29
CA LEU A 54 3.92 1.63 -16.00
C LEU A 54 4.37 0.47 -15.12
N VAL A 55 4.33 -0.75 -15.65
CA VAL A 55 4.87 -1.94 -14.99
C VAL A 55 6.10 -2.37 -15.74
N SER A 56 7.26 -2.26 -15.11
CA SER A 56 8.55 -2.58 -15.73
C SER A 56 9.16 -3.81 -15.08
N THR A 57 9.52 -4.79 -15.89
CA THR A 57 10.07 -6.07 -15.45
C THR A 57 11.49 -6.25 -15.97
N THR A 58 12.35 -6.89 -15.18
CA THR A 58 13.70 -7.24 -15.60
C THR A 58 14.19 -8.47 -14.87
N SER A 59 15.13 -9.21 -15.48
CA SER A 59 15.87 -10.30 -14.84
C SER A 59 17.36 -10.00 -14.68
N ASN A 60 17.83 -8.82 -15.11
CA ASN A 60 19.26 -8.49 -15.16
C ASN A 60 19.60 -7.00 -15.00
N LEU A 61 18.60 -6.14 -14.76
CA LEU A 61 18.70 -4.67 -14.68
C LEU A 61 19.21 -3.95 -15.94
N SER A 62 19.55 -4.66 -17.02
CA SER A 62 19.97 -4.06 -18.29
C SER A 62 18.86 -4.07 -19.34
N ASP A 63 18.08 -5.15 -19.37
CA ASP A 63 16.98 -5.34 -20.30
C ASP A 63 15.68 -5.20 -19.51
N TRP A 64 14.89 -4.21 -19.89
CA TRP A 64 13.62 -3.89 -19.25
C TRP A 64 12.49 -4.07 -20.27
N GLU A 65 11.46 -4.80 -19.85
CA GLU A 65 10.18 -4.86 -20.54
C GLU A 65 9.20 -3.99 -19.77
N THR A 66 8.59 -3.00 -20.44
CA THR A 66 7.63 -2.08 -19.82
C THR A 66 6.27 -2.25 -20.47
N PHE A 67 5.27 -2.43 -19.61
CA PHE A 67 3.87 -2.55 -19.98
C PHE A 67 3.10 -1.34 -19.45
N GLU A 68 2.08 -0.93 -20.19
CA GLU A 68 1.16 0.13 -19.77
C GLU A 68 -0.11 -0.51 -19.21
N VAL A 69 -0.45 -0.17 -17.97
CA VAL A 69 -1.74 -0.45 -17.36
C VAL A 69 -2.56 0.83 -17.44
N VAL A 70 -3.62 0.79 -18.25
CA VAL A 70 -4.53 1.92 -18.47
C VAL A 70 -5.88 1.60 -17.81
N PRO A 71 -6.13 2.13 -16.60
CA PRO A 71 -7.40 2.02 -15.91
C PRO A 71 -8.54 2.56 -16.77
N THR A 72 -9.76 2.08 -16.50
CA THR A 72 -10.92 2.61 -17.22
C THR A 72 -11.27 3.98 -16.65
N GLU A 73 -10.98 5.04 -17.40
CA GLU A 73 -11.46 6.37 -17.05
C GLU A 73 -13.00 6.37 -17.02
N PRO A 74 -13.62 6.92 -15.96
CA PRO A 74 -15.06 7.12 -15.97
C PRO A 74 -15.46 8.11 -17.05
N ASP A 75 -16.42 7.73 -17.88
CA ASP A 75 -16.99 8.64 -18.87
C ASP A 75 -17.80 9.77 -18.21
N GLY A 76 -17.75 10.95 -18.81
CA GLY A 76 -18.65 12.06 -18.47
C GLY A 76 -18.29 12.81 -17.17
N LEU A 77 -17.03 12.77 -16.75
CA LEU A 77 -16.55 13.58 -15.63
C LEU A 77 -16.81 15.09 -15.88
N PRO A 78 -17.21 15.85 -14.84
CA PRO A 78 -17.31 17.30 -14.93
C PRO A 78 -15.99 17.96 -15.34
N HIS A 79 -16.06 19.15 -15.93
CA HIS A 79 -14.86 19.91 -16.30
C HIS A 79 -13.93 20.12 -15.09
N GLY A 80 -12.65 19.78 -15.26
CA GLY A 80 -11.62 19.91 -14.23
C GLY A 80 -11.72 18.89 -13.10
N VAL A 81 -12.58 17.88 -13.21
CA VAL A 81 -12.44 16.60 -12.48
C VAL A 81 -11.59 15.67 -13.33
N ARG A 82 -10.62 15.00 -12.71
CA ARG A 82 -9.76 14.00 -13.34
C ARG A 82 -9.79 12.69 -12.56
N ALA A 83 -9.45 11.62 -13.26
CA ALA A 83 -9.17 10.33 -12.67
C ALA A 83 -7.65 10.20 -12.49
N ASP A 84 -7.20 10.16 -11.23
CA ASP A 84 -5.81 9.86 -10.90
C ASP A 84 -5.71 8.39 -10.53
N THR A 85 -4.79 7.65 -11.15
CA THR A 85 -4.59 6.24 -10.82
C THR A 85 -3.18 5.95 -10.36
N TRP A 86 -3.05 5.13 -9.33
CA TRP A 86 -1.77 4.63 -8.83
C TRP A 86 -1.84 3.11 -8.62
N ALA A 87 -0.64 2.49 -8.59
CA ALA A 87 -0.47 1.15 -8.08
C ALA A 87 -0.73 1.15 -6.57
N GLU A 88 -1.65 0.30 -6.11
CA GLU A 88 -1.90 0.10 -4.69
C GLU A 88 -1.10 -1.08 -4.14
N GLN A 89 -1.03 -2.16 -4.91
CA GLN A 89 -0.34 -3.37 -4.50
C GLN A 89 0.14 -4.18 -5.71
N LEU A 90 1.42 -4.50 -5.74
CA LEU A 90 2.03 -5.44 -6.66
C LEU A 90 2.24 -6.79 -5.96
N ALA A 91 2.01 -7.88 -6.68
CA ALA A 91 2.29 -9.24 -6.21
C ALA A 91 2.92 -10.05 -7.35
N ILE A 92 3.94 -10.86 -7.04
CA ILE A 92 4.58 -11.75 -8.02
C ILE A 92 4.25 -13.21 -7.71
N GLY A 93 3.77 -13.93 -8.72
CA GLY A 93 3.55 -15.37 -8.67
C GLY A 93 4.53 -16.13 -9.57
N PRO A 94 4.45 -17.47 -9.62
CA PRO A 94 5.38 -18.30 -10.40
C PRO A 94 5.28 -18.07 -11.91
N HIS A 95 4.18 -17.49 -12.38
CA HIS A 95 3.87 -17.36 -13.80
C HIS A 95 3.81 -15.92 -14.29
N GLY A 96 3.96 -14.93 -13.40
CA GLY A 96 3.81 -13.53 -13.77
C GLY A 96 3.65 -12.62 -12.57
N TRP A 97 2.93 -11.53 -12.79
CA TRP A 97 2.61 -10.56 -11.75
C TRP A 97 1.12 -10.24 -11.76
N LEU A 98 0.66 -9.72 -10.62
CA LEU A 98 -0.66 -9.16 -10.41
C LEU A 98 -0.50 -7.77 -9.80
N LEU A 99 -1.22 -6.81 -10.35
CA LEU A 99 -1.23 -5.43 -9.90
C LEU A 99 -2.66 -5.03 -9.54
N ALA A 100 -2.87 -4.61 -8.30
CA ALA A 100 -4.05 -3.84 -7.91
C ALA A 100 -3.78 -2.36 -8.14
N THR A 101 -4.72 -1.68 -8.79
CA THR A 101 -4.68 -0.24 -9.04
C THR A 101 -5.90 0.42 -8.45
N THR A 102 -5.70 1.63 -7.91
CA THR A 102 -6.78 2.45 -7.38
C THR A 102 -6.87 3.73 -8.19
N THR A 103 -8.04 3.94 -8.78
CA THR A 103 -8.39 5.16 -9.49
C THR A 103 -9.25 6.02 -8.59
N HIS A 104 -8.87 7.28 -8.45
CA HIS A 104 -9.53 8.24 -7.60
C HIS A 104 -9.98 9.46 -8.42
N LEU A 105 -11.22 9.89 -8.21
CA LEU A 105 -11.79 11.05 -8.89
C LEU A 105 -11.62 12.30 -8.06
N GLY A 106 -10.79 13.23 -8.54
CA GLY A 106 -10.47 14.46 -7.84
C GLY A 106 -10.55 15.68 -8.74
N VAL A 107 -10.77 16.85 -8.15
CA VAL A 107 -10.63 18.10 -8.90
C VAL A 107 -9.16 18.44 -9.12
N ASP A 108 -8.78 18.79 -10.34
CA ASP A 108 -7.43 19.23 -10.69
C ASP A 108 -7.33 20.75 -10.54
N LEU A 109 -6.76 21.19 -9.42
CA LEU A 109 -6.59 22.62 -9.17
C LEU A 109 -5.73 23.32 -10.19
N ARG A 110 -4.71 22.64 -10.75
CA ARG A 110 -3.85 23.30 -11.71
C ARG A 110 -4.60 23.54 -13.01
N VAL A 111 -5.52 22.65 -13.40
CA VAL A 111 -6.41 22.85 -14.54
C VAL A 111 -7.45 23.94 -14.25
N LEU A 112 -8.05 23.92 -13.05
CA LEU A 112 -9.13 24.82 -12.64
C LEU A 112 -8.67 26.23 -12.25
N ALA A 113 -7.43 26.40 -11.78
CA ALA A 113 -6.93 27.68 -11.32
C ALA A 113 -6.92 28.72 -12.45
N PRO A 114 -7.29 29.98 -12.16
CA PRO A 114 -7.17 31.08 -13.11
C PRO A 114 -5.75 31.17 -13.69
N ALA A 115 -5.65 31.58 -14.95
CA ALA A 115 -4.40 31.55 -15.71
C ALA A 115 -3.25 32.29 -15.02
N ASP A 116 -3.52 33.41 -14.34
CA ASP A 116 -2.52 34.19 -13.61
C ASP A 116 -1.90 33.43 -12.42
N ILE A 117 -2.70 32.61 -11.72
CA ILE A 117 -2.19 31.70 -10.69
C ILE A 117 -1.43 30.55 -11.35
N ARG A 118 -2.05 29.87 -12.31
CA ARG A 118 -1.50 28.67 -12.95
C ARG A 118 -0.13 28.90 -13.59
N GLU A 119 0.03 30.02 -14.31
CA GLU A 119 1.26 30.36 -15.01
C GLU A 119 2.40 30.77 -14.07
N SER A 120 2.08 31.24 -12.86
CA SER A 120 3.09 31.63 -11.87
C SER A 120 3.40 30.53 -10.85
N ALA A 121 2.54 29.53 -10.72
CA ALA A 121 2.60 28.54 -9.66
C ALA A 121 3.47 27.31 -9.97
N GLN A 122 4.49 27.10 -9.15
CA GLN A 122 5.23 25.84 -9.05
C GLN A 122 4.44 24.79 -8.25
N ASP A 123 3.76 25.21 -7.18
CA ASP A 123 2.90 24.37 -6.32
C ASP A 123 1.56 25.06 -6.08
N ILE A 124 0.45 24.33 -6.12
CA ILE A 124 -0.92 24.82 -5.91
C ILE A 124 -1.64 23.87 -4.95
N ARG A 125 -2.33 24.41 -3.94
CA ARG A 125 -3.04 23.65 -2.92
C ARG A 125 -4.42 24.22 -2.62
N PHE A 126 -5.28 23.36 -2.08
CA PHE A 126 -6.60 23.72 -1.59
C PHE A 126 -6.47 24.42 -0.24
N GLY A 127 -7.03 25.62 -0.14
CA GLY A 127 -7.41 26.21 1.12
C GLY A 127 -8.81 25.75 1.55
N SER A 128 -9.45 26.54 2.42
CA SER A 128 -10.81 26.27 2.86
C SER A 128 -11.83 26.64 1.78
N PRO A 129 -12.84 25.79 1.51
CA PRO A 129 -13.98 26.19 0.71
C PRO A 129 -14.83 27.23 1.46
N GLU A 130 -15.40 28.16 0.70
CA GLU A 130 -16.36 29.18 1.15
C GLU A 130 -17.60 29.14 0.26
N SER A 131 -18.72 29.71 0.71
CA SER A 131 -19.98 29.70 -0.04
C SER A 131 -19.91 30.36 -1.42
N GLN A 132 -18.88 31.16 -1.68
CA GLN A 132 -18.68 31.92 -2.92
C GLN A 132 -17.54 31.38 -3.79
N GLY A 133 -16.75 30.43 -3.30
CA GLY A 133 -15.56 29.95 -3.98
C GLY A 133 -14.63 29.13 -3.10
N LEU A 134 -13.41 28.95 -3.58
CA LEU A 134 -12.34 28.23 -2.89
C LEU A 134 -11.15 29.16 -2.68
N THR A 135 -10.57 29.15 -1.48
CA THR A 135 -9.25 29.76 -1.29
C THR A 135 -8.22 28.90 -2.01
N VAL A 136 -7.56 29.45 -3.02
CA VAL A 136 -6.45 28.80 -3.72
C VAL A 136 -5.15 29.35 -3.15
N GLU A 137 -4.26 28.45 -2.75
CA GLU A 137 -2.93 28.78 -2.22
C GLU A 137 -1.85 28.31 -3.20
N TRP A 138 -0.84 29.13 -3.49
CA TRP A 138 0.25 28.72 -4.38
C TRP A 138 1.61 29.31 -4.03
N LYS A 139 2.67 28.65 -4.52
CA LYS A 139 4.05 29.14 -4.50
C LYS A 139 4.58 29.32 -5.91
N THR A 140 5.41 30.34 -6.09
CA THR A 140 6.16 30.54 -7.34
C THR A 140 7.52 29.84 -7.28
N GLU A 141 8.13 29.58 -8.44
CA GLU A 141 9.46 28.95 -8.53
C GLU A 141 10.56 29.75 -7.79
N GLN A 142 10.41 31.07 -7.71
CA GLN A 142 11.38 31.95 -7.07
C GLN A 142 11.23 32.02 -5.55
N GLN A 143 10.12 31.48 -5.03
CA GLN A 143 9.77 31.58 -3.62
C GLN A 143 10.49 30.51 -2.80
N ALA A 144 11.04 30.88 -1.65
CA ALA A 144 11.74 29.89 -0.81
C ALA A 144 10.75 28.87 -0.19
N PRO A 145 11.18 27.61 0.09
CA PRO A 145 10.31 26.58 0.69
C PRO A 145 9.66 26.98 2.02
N GLU A 146 10.28 27.86 2.79
CA GLU A 146 9.80 28.36 4.08
C GLU A 146 8.86 29.58 4.00
N GLU A 147 8.84 30.29 2.87
CA GLU A 147 8.00 31.47 2.70
C GLU A 147 6.51 31.08 2.61
N PRO A 148 5.57 31.92 3.12
CA PRO A 148 4.14 31.60 3.11
C PRO A 148 3.58 31.54 1.69
N TYR A 149 2.58 30.70 1.45
CA TYR A 149 1.88 30.64 0.18
C TYR A 149 1.22 31.99 -0.14
N HIS A 150 1.21 32.38 -1.41
CA HIS A 150 0.22 33.34 -1.89
C HIS A 150 -1.17 32.71 -1.71
N SER A 151 -2.17 33.51 -1.34
CA SER A 151 -3.54 33.02 -1.24
C SER A 151 -4.52 34.01 -1.85
N ARG A 152 -5.54 33.47 -2.50
CA ARG A 152 -6.65 34.25 -3.07
C ARG A 152 -7.92 33.42 -3.02
N LEU A 153 -9.01 34.04 -2.60
CA LEU A 153 -10.34 33.47 -2.81
C LEU A 153 -10.68 33.54 -4.30
N VAL A 154 -10.82 32.39 -4.94
CA VAL A 154 -11.23 32.24 -6.33
C VAL A 154 -12.68 31.79 -6.35
N THR A 155 -13.53 32.52 -7.06
CA THR A 155 -14.96 32.21 -7.11
C THR A 155 -15.24 30.90 -7.85
N TRP A 156 -16.37 30.26 -7.56
CA TRP A 156 -16.82 29.06 -8.30
C TRP A 156 -16.88 29.31 -9.81
N GLU A 157 -17.40 30.48 -10.22
CA GLU A 157 -17.42 30.91 -11.63
C GLU A 157 -16.01 31.00 -12.24
N GLU A 158 -15.03 31.55 -11.51
CA GLU A 158 -13.63 31.63 -11.97
C GLU A 158 -12.95 30.26 -12.10
N LEU A 159 -13.33 29.30 -11.25
CA LEU A 159 -12.86 27.91 -11.37
C LEU A 159 -13.56 27.16 -12.51
N GLY A 160 -14.75 27.60 -12.92
CA GLY A 160 -15.56 26.90 -13.92
C GLY A 160 -16.21 25.62 -13.40
N ILE A 161 -16.40 25.52 -12.08
CA ILE A 161 -17.14 24.45 -11.38
C ILE A 161 -18.08 25.07 -10.35
N ASP A 162 -19.04 24.31 -9.83
CA ASP A 162 -19.91 24.75 -8.75
C ASP A 162 -19.51 24.16 -7.39
N GLU A 163 -20.14 24.65 -6.32
CA GLU A 163 -19.93 24.17 -4.94
C GLU A 163 -20.25 22.68 -4.80
N ASP A 164 -21.29 22.21 -5.48
CA ASP A 164 -21.72 20.81 -5.43
C ASP A 164 -20.65 19.88 -6.06
N THR A 165 -20.13 20.23 -7.23
CA THR A 165 -19.01 19.52 -7.87
C THR A 165 -17.79 19.50 -6.97
N TYR A 166 -17.46 20.62 -6.31
CA TYR A 166 -16.35 20.64 -5.36
C TYR A 166 -16.63 19.79 -4.11
N SER A 167 -17.86 19.82 -3.58
CA SER A 167 -18.25 18.99 -2.45
C SER A 167 -18.15 17.50 -2.80
N ASP A 168 -18.52 17.15 -4.02
CA ASP A 168 -18.48 15.79 -4.53
C ASP A 168 -17.04 15.30 -4.77
N TYR A 169 -16.19 16.08 -5.46
CA TYR A 169 -14.88 15.62 -5.93
C TYR A 169 -13.66 16.28 -5.26
N GLY A 170 -13.83 17.43 -4.61
CA GLY A 170 -12.75 18.20 -3.98
C GLY A 170 -12.39 17.76 -2.56
N ILE A 171 -13.29 17.02 -1.89
CA ILE A 171 -13.12 16.58 -0.50
C ILE A 171 -12.13 15.42 -0.35
N ALA A 172 -11.83 14.73 -1.42
CA ALA A 172 -10.98 13.55 -1.40
C ALA A 172 -9.54 13.77 -0.89
N GLN A 173 -9.00 14.99 -1.03
CA GLN A 173 -7.66 15.28 -0.49
C GLN A 173 -7.64 15.45 1.03
N TYR A 174 -8.80 15.45 1.71
CA TYR A 174 -8.84 15.34 3.16
C TYR A 174 -8.65 13.87 3.57
N ALA A 175 -7.38 13.45 3.57
CA ALA A 175 -6.82 12.13 3.90
C ALA A 175 -7.18 11.54 5.29
N ASN A 176 -8.28 11.96 5.92
CA ASN A 176 -8.69 11.54 7.26
C ASN A 176 -10.19 11.20 7.37
N LYS A 177 -10.92 11.09 6.26
CA LYS A 177 -12.27 10.54 6.29
C LYS A 177 -12.21 9.04 6.00
N PRO A 178 -12.55 8.15 6.95
CA PRO A 178 -12.61 6.70 6.73
C PRO A 178 -13.75 6.26 5.77
N TYR A 179 -14.29 7.19 4.98
CA TYR A 179 -15.48 7.02 4.14
C TYR A 179 -15.36 7.86 2.88
N THR A 180 -14.26 7.72 2.12
CA THR A 180 -14.29 8.17 0.72
C THR A 180 -15.45 7.42 0.04
N PRO A 181 -16.46 8.12 -0.51
CA PRO A 181 -17.57 7.45 -1.14
C PRO A 181 -17.08 6.49 -2.22
N SER A 182 -17.62 5.28 -2.27
CA SER A 182 -17.19 4.23 -3.20
C SER A 182 -17.41 4.57 -4.69
N TRP A 183 -18.05 5.70 -5.00
CA TRP A 183 -18.18 6.20 -6.38
C TRP A 183 -17.06 7.18 -6.76
N LEU A 184 -16.28 7.68 -5.80
CA LEU A 184 -15.07 8.48 -6.04
C LEU A 184 -13.83 7.61 -6.24
N MET A 185 -13.93 6.32 -5.93
CA MET A 185 -12.84 5.37 -6.05
C MET A 185 -13.29 4.16 -6.84
N SER A 186 -12.44 3.69 -7.74
CA SER A 186 -12.59 2.37 -8.35
C SER A 186 -11.30 1.59 -8.20
N PHE A 187 -11.46 0.31 -7.91
CA PHE A 187 -10.35 -0.63 -7.76
C PHE A 187 -10.37 -1.57 -8.96
N ASP A 188 -9.22 -1.71 -9.59
CA ASP A 188 -9.01 -2.60 -10.71
C ASP A 188 -7.85 -3.53 -10.41
N SER A 189 -7.91 -4.72 -11.00
CA SER A 189 -6.81 -5.67 -10.94
C SER A 189 -6.38 -6.06 -12.34
N TRP A 190 -5.07 -6.20 -12.48
CA TRP A 190 -4.41 -6.50 -13.74
C TRP A 190 -3.47 -7.67 -13.50
N SER A 191 -3.46 -8.62 -14.41
CA SER A 191 -2.49 -9.71 -14.37
C SER A 191 -1.82 -9.84 -15.72
N ALA A 192 -0.54 -10.18 -15.69
CA ALA A 192 0.18 -10.56 -16.89
C ALA A 192 1.07 -11.75 -16.58
N GLY A 193 1.11 -12.70 -17.52
CA GLY A 193 2.20 -13.65 -17.56
C GLY A 193 3.53 -12.93 -17.82
N TRP A 194 4.64 -13.57 -17.49
CA TRP A 194 5.96 -13.06 -17.83
C TRP A 194 6.07 -12.73 -19.32
N SER A 195 6.42 -11.48 -19.65
CA SER A 195 6.56 -10.97 -21.02
C SER A 195 5.26 -10.99 -21.84
N GLN A 196 4.09 -10.94 -21.18
CA GLN A 196 2.78 -10.87 -21.83
C GLN A 196 2.12 -9.52 -21.57
N GLU A 197 1.22 -9.13 -22.47
CA GLU A 197 0.40 -7.93 -22.28
C GLU A 197 -0.52 -8.09 -21.06
N PRO A 198 -0.66 -7.05 -20.22
CA PRO A 198 -1.54 -7.11 -19.07
C PRO A 198 -3.00 -7.21 -19.49
N VAL A 199 -3.74 -8.02 -18.77
CA VAL A 199 -5.20 -8.14 -18.90
C VAL A 199 -5.86 -7.71 -17.61
N ARG A 200 -6.95 -6.95 -17.74
CA ARG A 200 -7.81 -6.64 -16.59
C ARG A 200 -8.48 -7.94 -16.12
N VAL A 201 -8.37 -8.22 -14.83
CA VAL A 201 -8.94 -9.40 -14.19
C VAL A 201 -10.02 -9.00 -13.19
N GLY A 202 -11.10 -9.76 -13.16
CA GLY A 202 -12.13 -9.60 -12.13
C GLY A 202 -11.72 -10.36 -10.87
N LEU A 203 -11.74 -9.69 -9.72
CA LEU A 203 -11.64 -10.36 -8.43
C LEU A 203 -13.02 -10.90 -8.01
N PRO A 204 -13.09 -11.92 -7.15
CA PRO A 204 -14.35 -12.45 -6.65
C PRO A 204 -15.24 -11.37 -6.01
N GLU A 205 -16.56 -11.43 -6.19
CA GLU A 205 -17.46 -10.47 -5.53
C GLU A 205 -17.72 -10.89 -4.07
N VAL A 206 -17.37 -10.03 -3.10
CA VAL A 206 -17.62 -10.26 -1.67
C VAL A 206 -18.31 -9.06 -1.04
N GLY A 207 -19.65 -9.10 -0.98
CA GLY A 207 -20.43 -8.00 -0.41
C GLY A 207 -20.26 -6.72 -1.23
N ASN A 208 -19.82 -5.65 -0.59
CA ASN A 208 -19.49 -4.37 -1.23
C ASN A 208 -17.99 -4.12 -1.31
N ALA A 209 -17.16 -5.13 -1.01
CA ALA A 209 -15.71 -4.97 -1.07
C ALA A 209 -15.27 -4.70 -2.51
N THR A 210 -14.62 -3.57 -2.73
CA THR A 210 -14.03 -3.20 -4.02
C THR A 210 -12.51 -3.35 -3.99
N SER A 211 -11.86 -3.14 -2.84
CA SER A 211 -10.44 -3.36 -2.61
C SER A 211 -10.09 -4.72 -2.02
N TRP A 212 -8.86 -5.15 -2.27
CA TRP A 212 -8.35 -6.47 -1.96
C TRP A 212 -6.91 -6.40 -1.49
N LEU A 213 -6.56 -7.25 -0.53
CA LEU A 213 -5.19 -7.58 -0.19
C LEU A 213 -4.81 -8.83 -0.96
N ILE A 214 -3.74 -8.75 -1.74
CA ILE A 214 -3.26 -9.84 -2.58
C ILE A 214 -1.77 -10.06 -2.35
N VAL A 215 -1.39 -11.30 -2.12
CA VAL A 215 0.00 -11.69 -1.98
C VAL A 215 0.35 -12.80 -2.97
N GLY A 216 1.57 -12.77 -3.49
CA GLY A 216 2.09 -13.77 -4.41
C GLY A 216 2.89 -14.84 -3.66
N THR A 217 2.68 -16.10 -4.00
CA THR A 217 3.36 -17.28 -3.43
C THR A 217 4.06 -18.07 -4.54
N ASP A 218 4.81 -19.11 -4.19
CA ASP A 218 5.41 -20.02 -5.18
C ASP A 218 4.36 -20.89 -5.92
N ALA A 219 3.12 -20.93 -5.42
CA ALA A 219 2.00 -21.65 -6.02
C ALA A 219 1.05 -20.77 -6.84
N GLY A 220 1.05 -19.46 -6.63
CA GLY A 220 0.08 -18.56 -7.25
C GLY A 220 -0.11 -17.26 -6.47
N TYR A 221 -1.37 -16.87 -6.29
CA TYR A 221 -1.79 -15.68 -5.57
C TYR A 221 -2.85 -16.05 -4.54
N VAL A 222 -2.80 -15.41 -3.38
CA VAL A 222 -3.84 -15.50 -2.36
C VAL A 222 -4.39 -14.10 -2.14
N GLY A 223 -5.71 -14.00 -2.12
CA GLY A 223 -6.42 -12.73 -2.01
C GLY A 223 -7.48 -12.77 -0.91
N MET A 224 -7.66 -11.65 -0.22
CA MET A 224 -8.79 -11.42 0.67
C MET A 224 -9.34 -10.00 0.49
N PRO A 225 -10.67 -9.80 0.61
CA PRO A 225 -11.26 -8.48 0.49
C PRO A 225 -10.84 -7.58 1.65
N TRP A 226 -10.65 -6.29 1.40
CA TRP A 226 -10.28 -5.34 2.45
C TRP A 226 -11.41 -5.16 3.47
N ILE A 227 -11.05 -5.28 4.75
CA ILE A 227 -11.99 -5.30 5.87
C ILE A 227 -12.89 -4.06 5.93
N ALA A 228 -12.35 -2.87 5.61
CA ALA A 228 -13.08 -1.61 5.73
C ALA A 228 -14.27 -1.52 4.77
N GLU A 229 -14.21 -2.24 3.64
CA GLU A 229 -15.23 -2.21 2.60
C GLU A 229 -16.13 -3.44 2.59
N ALA A 230 -15.59 -4.60 2.99
CA ALA A 230 -16.35 -5.83 3.17
C ALA A 230 -17.40 -5.73 4.30
N GLY A 231 -17.25 -4.73 5.18
CA GLY A 231 -18.15 -4.39 6.28
C GLY A 231 -17.72 -5.02 7.60
N TYR A 232 -17.82 -4.27 8.70
CA TYR A 232 -17.46 -4.81 10.03
C TYR A 232 -18.39 -5.96 10.47
N PRO A 233 -17.88 -6.95 11.24
CA PRO A 233 -18.71 -7.95 11.88
C PRO A 233 -19.90 -7.31 12.63
N PRO A 234 -21.08 -7.94 12.65
CA PRO A 234 -21.35 -9.33 12.24
C PRO A 234 -21.66 -9.51 10.75
N ALA A 235 -21.32 -8.55 9.87
CA ALA A 235 -21.54 -8.68 8.44
C ALA A 235 -20.77 -9.88 7.86
N VAL A 236 -21.52 -10.83 7.32
CA VAL A 236 -21.05 -12.07 6.71
C VAL A 236 -20.31 -11.72 5.41
N GLY A 237 -18.97 -11.64 5.44
CA GLY A 237 -18.18 -11.33 4.23
C GLY A 237 -16.67 -11.21 4.45
N VAL A 238 -16.25 -10.70 5.61
CA VAL A 238 -14.84 -10.40 5.97
C VAL A 238 -13.89 -11.59 6.16
N ASN A 239 -14.42 -12.81 6.05
CA ASN A 239 -13.67 -14.06 6.27
C ASN A 239 -13.73 -14.95 5.03
N LYS A 240 -13.51 -14.37 3.85
CA LYS A 240 -13.38 -15.16 2.64
C LYS A 240 -11.98 -14.95 2.09
N MET A 241 -11.33 -16.06 1.80
CA MET A 241 -10.04 -16.07 1.14
C MET A 241 -10.16 -16.82 -0.17
N PHE A 242 -9.35 -16.41 -1.14
CA PHE A 242 -9.37 -16.96 -2.48
C PHE A 242 -7.94 -17.24 -2.92
N PHE A 243 -7.79 -18.29 -3.72
CA PHE A 243 -6.54 -18.66 -4.34
C PHE A 243 -6.68 -18.63 -5.86
N SER A 244 -5.64 -18.17 -6.53
CA SER A 244 -5.52 -18.23 -7.98
C SER A 244 -4.12 -18.70 -8.37
N SER A 245 -4.00 -19.75 -9.16
CA SER A 245 -2.68 -20.18 -9.67
C SER A 245 -2.10 -19.25 -10.72
N ASP A 246 -2.93 -18.40 -11.35
CA ASP A 246 -2.55 -17.59 -12.52
C ASP A 246 -2.95 -16.11 -12.42
N GLY A 247 -3.65 -15.71 -11.36
CA GLY A 247 -4.14 -14.34 -11.14
C GLY A 247 -5.46 -14.02 -11.86
N THR A 248 -5.98 -14.94 -12.66
CA THR A 248 -7.17 -14.73 -13.50
C THR A 248 -8.39 -15.52 -13.01
N THR A 249 -8.19 -16.75 -12.53
CA THR A 249 -9.26 -17.61 -12.03
C THR A 249 -9.10 -17.82 -10.53
N TRP A 250 -10.12 -17.45 -9.77
CA TRP A 250 -10.08 -17.41 -8.31
C TRP A 250 -11.03 -18.42 -7.69
N ASP A 251 -10.48 -19.34 -6.91
CA ASP A 251 -11.22 -20.36 -6.17
C ASP A 251 -11.29 -19.99 -4.68
N HIS A 252 -12.44 -20.17 -4.07
CA HIS A 252 -12.61 -19.97 -2.64
C HIS A 252 -11.83 -21.04 -1.86
N ILE A 253 -10.99 -20.62 -0.91
CA ILE A 253 -10.24 -21.49 0.00
C ILE A 253 -10.81 -21.40 1.42
N ASN A 254 -10.44 -22.35 2.27
CA ASN A 254 -10.85 -22.29 3.68
C ASN A 254 -10.24 -21.05 4.34
N THR A 255 -10.99 -20.40 5.21
CA THR A 255 -10.53 -19.24 5.98
C THR A 255 -10.18 -19.66 7.41
N PRO A 256 -9.03 -19.24 7.97
CA PRO A 256 -8.66 -19.58 9.34
C PRO A 256 -9.62 -18.97 10.36
N GLY A 257 -9.66 -19.54 11.57
CA GLY A 257 -10.36 -18.98 12.72
C GLY A 257 -11.88 -19.21 12.79
N GLY A 258 -12.54 -19.47 11.65
CA GLY A 258 -13.98 -19.77 11.61
C GLY A 258 -14.87 -18.53 11.76
N ALA A 259 -16.10 -18.74 12.23
CA ALA A 259 -17.05 -17.65 12.46
C ALA A 259 -16.64 -16.80 13.69
N GLY A 260 -16.61 -15.47 13.54
CA GLY A 260 -16.29 -14.54 14.64
C GLY A 260 -14.85 -14.01 14.65
N VAL A 261 -14.01 -14.51 13.74
CA VAL A 261 -12.71 -13.88 13.44
C VAL A 261 -12.92 -12.77 12.41
N THR A 262 -12.06 -11.76 12.37
CA THR A 262 -12.03 -10.77 11.29
C THR A 262 -10.62 -10.71 10.75
N LEU A 263 -10.40 -11.11 9.50
CA LEU A 263 -9.06 -11.06 8.93
C LEU A 263 -8.68 -9.60 8.60
N THR A 264 -7.48 -9.19 9.00
CA THR A 264 -7.02 -7.80 8.92
C THR A 264 -5.80 -7.64 8.03
N HIS A 265 -4.88 -8.61 8.05
CA HIS A 265 -3.64 -8.55 7.25
C HIS A 265 -3.32 -9.89 6.60
N LEU A 266 -2.65 -9.83 5.45
CA LEU A 266 -2.20 -10.96 4.65
C LEU A 266 -0.75 -10.67 4.19
N ALA A 267 0.14 -11.64 4.37
CA ALA A 267 1.54 -11.56 3.96
C ALA A 267 1.99 -12.91 3.37
N THR A 268 2.92 -12.87 2.42
CA THR A 268 3.64 -14.08 1.97
C THR A 268 4.73 -14.42 2.97
N VAL A 269 4.97 -15.71 3.17
CA VAL A 269 6.20 -16.19 3.79
C VAL A 269 6.92 -17.24 2.93
N GLU A 270 8.17 -17.60 3.25
CA GLU A 270 9.11 -18.35 2.36
C GLU A 270 8.48 -19.53 1.62
N ASN A 271 7.56 -20.25 2.27
CA ASN A 271 6.85 -21.39 1.66
C ASN A 271 5.35 -21.36 1.98
N GLY A 272 4.77 -20.18 2.15
CA GLY A 272 3.39 -20.10 2.65
C GLY A 272 2.83 -18.70 2.74
N ILE A 273 1.79 -18.59 3.55
CA ILE A 273 1.09 -17.34 3.81
C ILE A 273 0.88 -17.16 5.31
N LEU A 274 1.03 -15.93 5.77
CA LEU A 274 0.73 -15.52 7.13
C LEU A 274 -0.49 -14.59 7.08
N VAL A 275 -1.48 -14.88 7.93
CA VAL A 275 -2.67 -14.06 8.06
C VAL A 275 -2.83 -13.64 9.51
N GLU A 276 -3.17 -12.38 9.70
CA GLU A 276 -3.63 -11.84 10.97
C GLU A 276 -5.15 -11.70 10.95
N GLY A 277 -5.74 -11.99 12.08
CA GLY A 277 -7.13 -11.66 12.30
C GLY A 277 -7.47 -11.48 13.77
N ASP A 278 -8.52 -10.70 13.96
CA ASP A 278 -9.04 -10.27 15.23
C ASP A 278 -10.18 -11.19 15.66
N VAL A 279 -9.99 -11.91 16.75
CA VAL A 279 -11.01 -12.78 17.35
C VAL A 279 -11.84 -11.94 18.32
N SER A 280 -13.12 -11.74 17.99
CA SER A 280 -14.09 -11.07 18.88
C SER A 280 -15.05 -12.11 19.45
N GLU A 281 -15.12 -12.20 20.78
CA GLU A 281 -15.99 -13.19 21.42
C GLU A 281 -17.47 -12.76 21.44
N GLU A 282 -17.82 -11.47 21.56
CA GLU A 282 -19.24 -11.11 21.64
C GLU A 282 -19.60 -9.61 21.40
N THR A 283 -18.69 -8.63 21.53
CA THR A 283 -18.99 -7.21 21.28
C THR A 283 -17.78 -6.35 20.84
N TYR A 284 -18.04 -5.21 20.19
CA TYR A 284 -17.07 -4.17 19.78
C TYR A 284 -16.14 -3.67 20.92
N TYR A 285 -16.49 -3.92 22.18
CA TYR A 285 -15.76 -3.43 23.35
C TYR A 285 -15.02 -4.54 24.12
N ASP A 286 -15.16 -5.80 23.71
CA ASP A 286 -14.34 -6.86 24.29
C ASP A 286 -12.89 -6.74 23.82
N PRO A 287 -11.92 -7.16 24.65
CA PRO A 287 -10.53 -7.18 24.23
C PRO A 287 -10.39 -8.10 23.02
N ILE A 288 -10.21 -7.48 21.86
CA ILE A 288 -9.90 -8.15 20.60
C ILE A 288 -8.58 -8.89 20.82
N ARG A 289 -8.59 -10.21 20.57
CA ARG A 289 -7.37 -11.01 20.54
C ARG A 289 -6.93 -11.11 19.09
N SER A 290 -5.78 -10.54 18.74
CA SER A 290 -5.17 -10.79 17.45
C SER A 290 -4.54 -12.19 17.47
N GLN A 291 -4.85 -12.98 16.45
CA GLN A 291 -4.30 -14.31 16.25
C GLN A 291 -3.65 -14.36 14.88
N LEU A 292 -2.51 -15.03 14.80
CA LEU A 292 -1.83 -15.32 13.54
C LEU A 292 -2.10 -16.74 13.10
N TRP A 293 -2.27 -16.92 11.79
CA TRP A 293 -2.35 -18.24 11.16
C TRP A 293 -1.34 -18.33 10.03
N LEU A 294 -0.70 -19.49 9.95
CA LEU A 294 0.20 -19.86 8.88
C LEU A 294 -0.48 -20.92 8.02
N ALA A 295 -0.38 -20.82 6.71
CA ALA A 295 -0.74 -21.90 5.79
C ALA A 295 0.35 -22.12 4.74
N ASP A 296 0.17 -23.20 3.97
CA ASP A 296 0.94 -23.46 2.76
C ASP A 296 0.67 -22.39 1.69
N ALA A 297 1.44 -22.43 0.60
CA ALA A 297 1.37 -21.43 -0.47
C ALA A 297 0.01 -21.32 -1.18
N THR A 298 -0.86 -22.31 -1.01
CA THR A 298 -2.23 -22.31 -1.55
C THR A 298 -3.28 -21.85 -0.53
N GLY A 299 -2.89 -21.68 0.73
CA GLY A 299 -3.82 -21.39 1.83
C GLY A 299 -4.81 -22.52 2.11
N SER A 300 -4.42 -23.77 1.85
CA SER A 300 -5.26 -24.94 2.04
C SER A 300 -5.15 -25.54 3.44
N ASP A 301 -4.01 -25.38 4.12
CA ASP A 301 -3.70 -25.99 5.42
C ASP A 301 -3.34 -24.95 6.49
N TRP A 302 -4.36 -24.39 7.14
CA TRP A 302 -4.18 -23.38 8.18
C TRP A 302 -3.86 -23.97 9.54
N ARG A 303 -2.84 -23.41 10.18
CA ARG A 303 -2.50 -23.67 11.58
C ARG A 303 -2.29 -22.36 12.34
N PRO A 304 -2.80 -22.25 13.58
CA PRO A 304 -2.49 -21.10 14.41
C PRO A 304 -0.99 -21.06 14.71
N VAL A 305 -0.44 -19.85 14.75
CA VAL A 305 0.92 -19.63 15.26
C VAL A 305 0.81 -19.46 16.78
N GLU A 306 1.49 -20.36 17.51
CA GLU A 306 1.58 -20.28 18.96
C GLU A 306 2.81 -19.46 19.37
N PHE A 307 2.62 -18.56 20.34
CA PHE A 307 3.68 -17.74 20.90
C PHE A 307 3.88 -18.12 22.38
N PRO A 308 4.82 -19.04 22.69
CA PRO A 308 4.98 -19.54 24.04
C PRO A 308 5.41 -18.43 25.00
N GLY A 309 4.54 -18.12 25.96
CA GLY A 309 4.83 -17.14 27.00
C GLY A 309 4.29 -15.74 26.74
N LEU A 310 3.61 -15.49 25.61
CA LEU A 310 2.77 -14.31 25.47
C LEU A 310 1.52 -14.46 26.37
N PRO A 311 1.17 -13.42 27.17
CA PRO A 311 -0.12 -13.33 27.82
C PRO A 311 -1.28 -13.59 26.83
N GLU A 312 -2.39 -14.12 27.32
CA GLU A 312 -3.61 -14.33 26.52
C GLU A 312 -4.22 -13.04 25.91
N ARG A 313 -3.64 -11.86 26.18
CA ARG A 313 -4.16 -10.53 25.80
C ARG A 313 -3.12 -9.67 25.08
N SER A 314 -2.21 -10.28 24.34
CA SER A 314 -1.24 -9.54 23.53
C SER A 314 -1.86 -9.20 22.17
N TRP A 315 -1.59 -7.99 21.70
CA TRP A 315 -1.86 -7.60 20.32
C TRP A 315 -0.69 -8.03 19.44
N ILE A 316 -0.99 -8.49 18.24
CA ILE A 316 0.01 -8.88 17.24
C ILE A 316 -0.43 -8.23 15.94
N GLN A 317 0.43 -7.38 15.38
CA GLN A 317 0.16 -6.72 14.11
C GLN A 317 1.23 -7.09 13.08
N ILE A 318 0.80 -7.53 11.90
CA ILE A 318 1.65 -7.64 10.72
C ILE A 318 1.77 -6.24 10.11
N TYR A 319 3.00 -5.75 10.01
CA TYR A 319 3.30 -4.57 9.21
C TYR A 319 3.81 -5.05 7.84
N GLY A 320 2.95 -4.99 6.82
CA GLY A 320 3.39 -5.15 5.44
C GLY A 320 3.96 -3.83 4.93
N SER A 321 5.24 -3.78 4.58
CA SER A 321 5.85 -2.59 3.99
C SER A 321 5.98 -2.74 2.48
N GLY A 322 5.01 -2.20 1.72
CA GLY A 322 5.30 -1.50 0.46
C GLY A 322 5.66 -0.02 0.73
N HIS A 323 5.15 0.53 1.83
CA HIS A 323 5.52 1.85 2.35
C HIS A 323 5.64 1.78 3.88
N GLY A 324 6.72 2.32 4.44
CA GLY A 324 6.91 2.38 5.89
C GLY A 324 5.72 3.06 6.58
N VAL A 325 5.17 2.42 7.61
CA VAL A 325 4.06 2.96 8.40
C VAL A 325 4.57 3.54 9.73
N VAL A 326 4.20 4.78 9.98
CA VAL A 326 4.22 5.45 11.30
C VAL A 326 2.81 5.33 11.88
N GLY A 327 2.65 4.54 12.95
CA GLY A 327 1.38 4.40 13.68
C GLY A 327 1.23 5.45 14.79
N ARG A 328 0.01 5.99 14.97
CA ARG A 328 -0.35 6.92 16.04
C ARG A 328 -1.66 6.47 16.70
N SER A 329 -1.64 6.16 17.99
CA SER A 329 -2.86 6.09 18.82
C SER A 329 -2.52 6.32 20.31
N GLY A 330 -3.51 6.74 21.11
CA GLY A 330 -3.32 7.20 22.49
C GLY A 330 -4.07 6.41 23.55
N LEU A 331 -3.37 6.06 24.63
CA LEU A 331 -3.70 6.10 26.08
C LEU A 331 -2.58 5.38 26.88
N THR A 332 -2.64 5.44 28.22
CA THR A 332 -1.58 5.53 29.26
C THR A 332 -0.51 4.42 29.48
N GLU A 333 0.56 4.80 30.21
CA GLU A 333 1.84 4.13 30.53
C GLU A 333 1.79 2.75 31.25
N GLY A 334 2.73 1.86 30.91
CA GLY A 334 3.07 0.61 31.60
C GLY A 334 4.29 -0.11 31.00
N ASP A 335 4.94 -1.00 31.78
CA ASP A 335 6.20 -1.72 31.43
C ASP A 335 6.12 -2.58 30.16
N TRP A 336 7.20 -2.55 29.37
CA TRP A 336 7.33 -3.24 28.07
C TRP A 336 7.92 -4.64 28.22
N ARG A 337 7.38 -5.62 27.48
CA ARG A 337 8.07 -6.84 27.09
C ARG A 337 7.80 -7.08 25.62
N ALA A 338 8.85 -7.13 24.82
CA ALA A 338 8.77 -7.54 23.43
C ALA A 338 9.34 -8.97 23.32
N GLN A 339 8.56 -9.88 22.75
CA GLN A 339 9.04 -11.17 22.28
C GLN A 339 9.03 -11.15 20.76
N TRP A 340 10.19 -11.43 20.16
CA TRP A 340 10.42 -11.23 18.73
C TRP A 340 10.41 -12.58 18.00
N ILE A 341 9.59 -12.69 16.95
CA ILE A 341 9.75 -13.71 15.91
C ILE A 341 9.98 -12.95 14.61
N VAL A 342 11.19 -13.05 14.08
CA VAL A 342 11.54 -12.49 12.78
C VAL A 342 11.56 -13.65 11.79
N GLY A 343 10.85 -13.49 10.67
CA GLY A 343 11.07 -14.26 9.46
C GLY A 343 11.43 -13.29 8.35
N SER A 344 12.35 -13.66 7.45
CA SER A 344 12.66 -12.88 6.25
C SER A 344 12.12 -13.63 5.04
N THR A 345 11.42 -12.91 4.16
CA THR A 345 10.86 -13.51 2.95
C THR A 345 10.94 -12.46 1.85
N ASN A 346 11.72 -12.74 0.80
CA ASN A 346 12.02 -11.81 -0.30
C ASN A 346 12.58 -10.44 0.16
N GLY A 347 13.36 -10.43 1.25
CA GLY A 347 14.02 -9.21 1.73
C GLY A 347 13.13 -8.28 2.57
N VAL A 348 11.90 -8.68 2.91
CA VAL A 348 11.05 -7.99 3.89
C VAL A 348 11.06 -8.78 5.19
N ASP A 349 11.48 -8.11 6.25
CA ASP A 349 11.49 -8.66 7.60
C ASP A 349 10.21 -8.24 8.34
N TRP A 350 9.52 -9.22 8.93
CA TRP A 350 8.30 -8.99 9.69
C TRP A 350 8.59 -8.83 11.18
N LEU A 351 7.78 -8.01 11.84
CA LEU A 351 7.88 -7.77 13.28
C LEU A 351 6.59 -8.12 14.01
N VAL A 352 6.67 -9.05 14.96
CA VAL A 352 5.62 -9.27 15.96
C VAL A 352 5.96 -8.42 17.19
N MET A 353 5.14 -7.43 17.51
CA MET A 353 5.29 -6.58 18.68
C MET A 353 4.20 -6.87 19.70
N GLU A 354 4.58 -7.27 20.92
CA GLU A 354 3.70 -7.21 22.08
C GLU A 354 3.72 -5.78 22.66
N HIS A 355 2.55 -5.23 22.95
CA HIS A 355 2.42 -3.83 23.35
C HIS A 355 1.33 -3.62 24.40
N ALA A 356 1.65 -2.91 25.49
CA ALA A 356 0.71 -2.53 26.54
C ALA A 356 0.56 -0.99 26.75
N ALA A 357 1.34 -0.13 26.07
CA ALA A 357 1.37 1.33 26.25
C ALA A 357 2.01 2.01 25.02
N PRO A 358 1.77 3.28 24.66
CA PRO A 358 1.82 3.82 23.30
C PRO A 358 3.23 3.98 22.68
N MET A 359 3.44 3.47 21.46
CA MET A 359 4.63 3.73 20.64
C MET A 359 4.45 4.98 19.77
N TRP A 360 5.38 5.92 19.87
CA TRP A 360 5.48 7.07 18.99
C TRP A 360 6.79 6.93 18.19
N ASP A 361 6.72 7.10 16.87
CA ASP A 361 7.84 7.38 15.96
C ASP A 361 9.12 6.53 16.19
N LEU A 362 9.02 5.21 16.01
CA LEU A 362 10.19 4.32 15.88
C LEU A 362 10.46 4.06 14.40
N ARG A 363 11.72 4.21 13.97
CA ARG A 363 12.21 3.73 12.68
C ARG A 363 12.94 2.42 12.92
N MET A 364 12.53 1.37 12.22
CA MET A 364 13.16 0.07 12.33
C MET A 364 13.89 -0.23 11.04
N THR A 365 15.07 -0.83 11.14
CA THR A 365 15.87 -1.24 9.99
C THR A 365 16.56 -2.53 10.34
N ILE A 366 16.37 -3.57 9.55
CA ILE A 366 17.05 -4.83 9.77
C ILE A 366 18.31 -4.86 8.91
N ILE A 367 19.42 -5.22 9.54
CA ILE A 367 20.75 -5.28 8.95
C ILE A 367 21.42 -6.55 9.46
N ASP A 368 21.71 -7.47 8.55
CA ASP A 368 22.32 -8.76 8.82
C ASP A 368 21.53 -9.60 9.84
N ASP A 369 22.16 -9.95 10.96
CA ASP A 369 21.61 -10.72 12.07
C ASP A 369 21.01 -9.82 13.17
N ALA A 370 20.63 -8.58 12.85
CA ALA A 370 20.12 -7.66 13.85
C ALA A 370 19.10 -6.65 13.33
N MET A 371 18.13 -6.34 14.18
CA MET A 371 17.23 -5.21 14.00
C MET A 371 17.79 -3.98 14.72
N LEU A 372 17.89 -2.87 14.00
CA LEU A 372 18.14 -1.55 14.54
C LEU A 372 16.80 -0.85 14.77
N VAL A 373 16.50 -0.51 16.02
CA VAL A 373 15.35 0.33 16.37
C VAL A 373 15.86 1.70 16.72
N THR A 374 15.55 2.68 15.89
CA THR A 374 15.91 4.07 16.07
C THR A 374 14.70 4.85 16.54
N ASP A 375 14.78 5.45 17.72
CA ASP A 375 13.74 6.37 18.18
C ASP A 375 13.79 7.72 17.44
N ARG A 376 12.78 8.56 17.68
CA ARG A 376 12.71 9.91 17.11
C ARG A 376 13.90 10.80 17.47
N GLU A 377 14.58 10.54 18.57
CA GLU A 377 15.77 11.27 19.01
C GLU A 377 17.05 10.78 18.32
N GLY A 378 16.94 9.72 17.51
CA GLY A 378 18.05 9.10 16.79
C GLY A 378 18.80 8.04 17.62
N ASN A 379 18.30 7.70 18.81
CA ASN A 379 18.89 6.64 19.63
C ASN A 379 18.60 5.30 18.96
N THR A 380 19.66 4.60 18.55
CA THR A 380 19.53 3.32 17.85
C THR A 380 19.95 2.19 18.77
N GLU A 381 19.01 1.31 19.10
CA GLU A 381 19.29 0.06 19.79
C GLU A 381 19.38 -1.09 18.79
N ARG A 382 20.43 -1.93 18.94
CA ARG A 382 20.65 -3.11 18.11
C ARG A 382 20.17 -4.34 18.84
N PHE A 383 19.20 -5.04 18.26
CA PHE A 383 18.63 -6.27 18.77
C PHE A 383 19.07 -7.44 17.89
N PRO A 384 19.82 -8.42 18.43
CA PRO A 384 20.20 -9.60 17.66
C PRO A 384 18.95 -10.43 17.31
N ILE A 385 18.87 -10.85 16.06
CA ILE A 385 17.86 -11.76 15.50
C ILE A 385 18.47 -13.18 15.56
N PRO A 386 17.83 -14.13 16.26
CA PRO A 386 18.41 -15.44 16.56
C PRO A 386 18.59 -16.37 15.36
#